data_AF-A0A8D9EH42-F1
#
_entry.id   AF-A0A8D9EH42-F1
#
_cell.length_a   1.000
_cell.length_b   1.000
_cell.length_c   1.000
_cell.angle_alpha   90.00
_cell.angle_beta   90.00
_cell.angle_gamma   90.00
#
_symmetry.space_group_name_H-M   'P 1'
#
loop_
_entity.id
_entity.type
_entity.pdbx_description
1 polymer ?
#
loop_
_entity_poly.entity_id
_entity_poly.type
_entity_poly.pdbx_seq_one_letter_code
_entity_poly.pdbx_strand_id
1 'polypeptide(L)'
;MRATGVSIRSQKMKLPTGLGQKKIKALEQMLQDLNISLNPVPTEEIVTQYNDLRSDMVLLYELKQALDNYQFELQSLKHQFEAMHPGETFKIPDKMFETGALLSNLGAGGAGGAGPKLQGGGASTENIDVIGVTP
;
A
#
# COMPACT_ATOMS: atom_id res chain seq x y z
N MET A 1 -3.76 -41.00 15.45
CA MET A 1 -2.64 -40.20 16.02
C MET A 1 -3.25 -39.09 16.86
N ARG A 2 -2.98 -39.05 18.18
CA ARG A 2 -3.46 -37.95 19.04
C ARG A 2 -2.63 -36.71 18.71
N ALA A 3 -3.20 -35.78 17.95
CA ALA A 3 -2.62 -34.46 17.84
C ALA A 3 -2.60 -33.86 19.25
N THR A 4 -1.41 -33.70 19.82
CA THR A 4 -1.23 -33.08 21.14
C THR A 4 -1.85 -31.69 21.10
N GLY A 5 -2.54 -31.25 22.15
CA GLY A 5 -3.35 -30.00 22.13
C GLY A 5 -2.58 -28.75 21.68
N VAL A 6 -1.25 -28.77 21.80
CA VAL A 6 -0.32 -27.78 21.24
C VAL A 6 -0.37 -27.73 19.70
N SER A 7 -0.38 -28.87 19.02
CA SER A 7 -0.48 -28.97 17.55
C SER A 7 -1.84 -28.48 17.03
N ILE A 8 -2.93 -28.80 17.74
CA ILE A 8 -4.27 -28.30 17.42
C ILE A 8 -4.33 -26.78 17.58
N ARG A 9 -3.76 -26.24 18.67
CA ARG A 9 -3.72 -24.78 18.92
C ARG A 9 -2.89 -24.03 17.88
N SER A 10 -1.72 -24.54 17.50
CA SER A 10 -0.92 -23.94 16.42
C SER A 10 -1.62 -23.99 15.06
N GLN A 11 -2.47 -24.98 14.80
CA GLN A 11 -3.29 -25.02 13.58
C GLN A 11 -4.35 -23.91 13.53
N LYS A 12 -4.87 -23.47 14.69
CA LYS A 12 -5.79 -22.33 14.79
C LYS A 12 -5.09 -20.97 14.67
N MET A 13 -3.77 -20.95 14.65
CA MET A 13 -2.97 -19.73 14.46
C MET A 13 -2.70 -19.43 12.98
N LYS A 14 -3.40 -20.05 12.04
CA LYS A 14 -3.22 -19.77 10.60
C LYS A 14 -4.17 -18.66 10.16
N LEU A 15 -3.59 -17.66 9.49
CA LEU A 15 -4.34 -16.61 8.79
C LEU A 15 -5.29 -17.26 7.73
N PRO A 16 -6.49 -16.68 7.48
CA PRO A 16 -7.39 -17.18 6.44
C PRO A 16 -6.69 -17.32 5.09
N THR A 17 -6.98 -18.40 4.37
CA THR A 17 -6.32 -18.79 3.11
C THR A 17 -6.54 -17.82 1.93
N GLY A 18 -7.24 -16.70 2.14
CA GLY A 18 -7.49 -15.66 1.13
C GLY A 18 -6.54 -14.46 1.17
N LEU A 19 -5.57 -14.43 2.09
CA LEU A 19 -4.62 -13.32 2.20
C LEU A 19 -3.45 -13.50 1.22
N GLY A 20 -3.32 -12.59 0.26
CA GLY A 20 -2.20 -12.60 -0.70
C GLY A 20 -0.83 -12.36 -0.03
N GLN A 21 0.25 -12.86 -0.67
CA GLN A 21 1.61 -12.84 -0.11
C GLN A 21 2.09 -11.45 0.35
N LYS A 22 1.72 -10.39 -0.37
CA LYS A 22 2.05 -9.00 -0.02
C LYS A 22 1.44 -8.60 1.33
N LYS A 23 0.16 -8.97 1.54
CA LYS A 23 -0.56 -8.64 2.77
C LYS A 23 -0.01 -9.45 3.95
N ILE A 24 0.36 -10.71 3.74
CA ILE A 24 1.03 -11.53 4.75
C ILE A 24 2.35 -10.87 5.21
N LYS A 25 3.21 -10.46 4.27
CA LYS A 25 4.46 -9.76 4.61
C LYS A 25 4.24 -8.43 5.33
N ALA A 26 3.21 -7.68 4.96
CA ALA A 26 2.86 -6.44 5.64
C ALA A 26 2.47 -6.69 7.10
N LEU A 27 1.69 -7.74 7.36
CA LEU A 27 1.32 -8.15 8.72
C LEU A 27 2.53 -8.62 9.53
N GLU A 28 3.43 -9.39 8.93
CA GLU A 28 4.69 -9.80 9.58
C GLU A 28 5.54 -8.59 9.97
N GLN A 29 5.64 -7.59 9.09
CA GLN A 29 6.34 -6.35 9.40
C GLN A 29 5.67 -5.59 10.55
N MET A 30 4.33 -5.45 10.53
CA MET A 30 3.61 -4.78 11.60
C MET A 30 3.79 -5.47 12.96
N LEU A 31 3.86 -6.81 12.98
CA LEU A 31 4.16 -7.55 14.20
C LEU A 31 5.59 -7.27 14.69
N GLN A 32 6.55 -7.19 13.77
CA GLN A 32 7.94 -6.83 14.12
C GLN A 32 8.04 -5.39 14.65
N ASP A 33 7.34 -4.44 14.05
CA ASP A 33 7.31 -3.04 14.50
C ASP A 33 6.76 -2.91 15.93
N LEU A 34 5.82 -3.79 16.30
CA LEU A 34 5.27 -3.90 17.66
C LEU A 34 6.12 -4.76 18.60
N ASN A 35 7.27 -5.28 18.15
CA ASN A 35 8.14 -6.22 18.88
C ASN A 35 7.41 -7.52 19.31
N ILE A 36 6.44 -7.97 18.51
CA ILE A 36 5.70 -9.21 18.76
C ILE A 36 6.35 -10.34 17.95
N SER A 37 6.66 -11.45 18.62
CA SER A 37 7.19 -12.65 17.94
C SER A 37 6.20 -13.20 16.93
N LEU A 38 6.68 -13.51 15.73
CA LEU A 38 5.88 -14.19 14.68
C LEU A 38 5.46 -15.61 15.08
N ASN A 39 6.20 -16.22 16.01
CA ASN A 39 5.98 -17.57 16.50
C ASN A 39 5.88 -17.57 18.03
N PRO A 40 4.80 -16.99 18.60
CA PRO A 40 4.63 -16.96 20.04
C PRO A 40 4.29 -18.37 20.55
N VAL A 41 4.59 -18.64 21.83
CA VAL A 41 4.28 -19.94 22.45
C VAL A 41 2.76 -20.15 22.47
N PRO A 42 2.22 -21.26 21.95
CA PRO A 42 0.79 -21.45 21.75
C PRO A 42 0.07 -21.91 23.03
N THR A 43 0.04 -21.03 24.04
CA THR A 43 -0.89 -21.15 25.18
C THR A 43 -2.30 -20.73 24.74
N GLU A 44 -3.34 -21.15 25.46
CA GLU A 44 -4.73 -20.84 25.06
C GLU A 44 -4.99 -19.34 24.96
N GLU A 45 -4.50 -18.59 25.94
CA GLU A 45 -4.66 -17.13 26.00
C GLU A 45 -3.91 -16.43 24.85
N ILE A 46 -2.65 -16.82 24.60
CA ILE A 46 -1.84 -16.23 23.53
C ILE A 46 -2.46 -16.53 22.16
N VAL A 47 -3.04 -17.72 21.98
CA VAL A 47 -3.68 -18.09 20.70
C VAL A 47 -4.86 -17.20 20.39
N THR A 48 -5.70 -16.91 21.39
CA THR A 48 -6.83 -16.00 21.23
C THR A 48 -6.35 -14.58 20.94
N GLN A 49 -5.51 -14.00 21.81
CA GLN A 49 -5.05 -12.61 21.68
C GLN A 49 -4.28 -12.36 20.38
N TYR A 50 -3.43 -13.30 19.96
CA TYR A 50 -2.64 -13.17 18.73
C TYR A 50 -3.49 -13.32 17.46
N ASN A 51 -4.59 -14.07 17.53
CA ASN A 51 -5.54 -14.17 16.43
C ASN A 51 -6.42 -12.92 16.31
N ASP A 52 -6.88 -12.39 17.44
CA ASP A 52 -7.66 -11.15 17.49
C ASP A 52 -6.84 -9.99 16.94
N LEU A 53 -5.61 -9.82 17.43
CA LEU A 53 -4.67 -8.81 16.92
C LEU A 53 -4.46 -8.93 15.41
N ARG A 54 -4.22 -10.14 14.89
CA ARG A 54 -4.01 -10.34 13.46
C ARG A 54 -5.26 -10.03 12.63
N SER A 55 -6.44 -10.26 13.19
CA SER A 55 -7.71 -9.92 12.54
C SER A 55 -7.88 -8.39 12.48
N ASP A 56 -7.55 -7.68 13.56
CA ASP A 56 -7.53 -6.22 13.59
C ASP A 56 -6.51 -5.62 12.61
N MET A 57 -5.30 -6.18 12.55
CA MET A 57 -4.27 -5.76 11.59
C MET A 57 -4.70 -5.97 10.13
N VAL A 58 -5.39 -7.09 9.85
CA VAL A 58 -5.95 -7.36 8.52
C VAL A 58 -6.97 -6.30 8.13
N LEU A 59 -7.88 -5.94 9.05
CA LEU A 59 -8.87 -4.88 8.84
C LEU A 59 -8.20 -3.52 8.63
N LEU A 60 -7.22 -3.18 9.48
CA LEU A 60 -6.47 -1.93 9.35
C LEU A 60 -5.79 -1.80 7.98
N TYR A 61 -5.19 -2.89 7.48
CA TYR A 61 -4.58 -2.90 6.16
C TYR A 61 -5.61 -2.67 5.04
N GLU A 62 -6.80 -3.27 5.14
CA GLU A 62 -7.88 -3.08 4.16
C GLU A 62 -8.40 -1.64 4.16
N LEU A 63 -8.60 -1.07 5.35
CA LEU A 63 -9.03 0.33 5.50
C LEU A 63 -7.98 1.30 4.96
N LYS A 64 -6.69 1.05 5.23
CA LYS A 64 -5.59 1.83 4.65
C LYS A 64 -5.63 1.80 3.12
N GLN A 65 -5.76 0.60 2.53
CA GLN A 65 -5.84 0.46 1.08
C GLN A 65 -7.06 1.17 0.49
N ALA A 66 -8.22 1.09 1.15
CA ALA A 66 -9.42 1.82 0.73
C ALA A 66 -9.19 3.33 0.79
N LEU A 67 -8.59 3.84 1.87
CA LEU A 67 -8.24 5.25 2.03
C LEU A 67 -7.30 5.74 0.90
N ASP A 68 -6.24 4.98 0.60
CA ASP A 68 -5.29 5.30 -0.48
C ASP A 68 -6.01 5.42 -1.83
N ASN A 69 -6.94 4.50 -2.12
CA ASN A 69 -7.74 4.54 -3.35
C ASN A 69 -8.63 5.80 -3.40
N TYR A 70 -9.31 6.14 -2.31
CA TYR A 70 -10.16 7.34 -2.26
C TYR A 70 -9.36 8.63 -2.41
N GLN A 71 -8.18 8.70 -1.81
CA GLN A 71 -7.28 9.83 -1.97
C GLN A 71 -6.82 9.99 -3.42
N PHE A 72 -6.51 8.88 -4.09
CA PHE A 72 -6.17 8.88 -5.51
C PHE A 72 -7.36 9.33 -6.38
N GLU A 73 -8.55 8.78 -6.15
CA GLU A 73 -9.77 9.17 -6.88
C GLU A 73 -10.09 10.66 -6.71
N LEU A 74 -9.94 11.18 -5.50
CA LEU A 74 -10.17 12.59 -5.19
C LEU A 74 -9.19 13.51 -5.92
N GLN A 75 -7.90 13.13 -5.97
CA GLN A 75 -6.90 13.85 -6.77
C GLN A 75 -7.21 13.76 -8.27
N SER A 76 -7.62 12.59 -8.77
CA SER A 76 -8.03 12.42 -10.16
C SER A 76 -9.22 13.31 -10.51
N LEU A 77 -10.22 13.39 -9.64
CA LEU A 77 -11.40 14.24 -9.82
C LEU A 77 -11.04 15.73 -9.85
N LYS A 78 -10.12 16.17 -8.96
CA LYS A 78 -9.59 17.54 -9.00
C LYS A 78 -8.94 17.85 -10.35
N HIS A 79 -8.07 16.97 -10.86
CA HIS A 79 -7.42 17.18 -12.15
C HIS A 79 -8.44 17.25 -13.30
N GLN A 80 -9.46 16.40 -13.29
CA GLN A 80 -10.53 16.43 -14.28
C GLN A 80 -11.33 17.74 -14.22
N PHE A 81 -11.64 18.21 -13.01
CA PHE A 81 -12.32 19.49 -12.81
C PHE A 81 -11.50 20.66 -13.39
N GLU A 82 -10.21 20.72 -13.08
CA GLU A 82 -9.29 21.77 -13.54
C GLU A 82 -9.08 21.74 -15.07
N ALA A 83 -9.17 20.56 -15.70
CA ALA A 83 -9.14 20.43 -17.14
C ALA A 83 -10.40 20.99 -17.83
N MET A 84 -11.57 20.86 -17.19
CA MET A 84 -12.84 21.38 -17.71
C MET A 84 -13.06 22.87 -17.40
N HIS A 85 -12.44 23.39 -16.32
CA HIS A 85 -12.56 24.78 -15.89
C HIS A 85 -11.17 25.43 -15.73
N PRO A 86 -10.50 25.80 -16.85
CA PRO A 86 -9.17 26.38 -16.80
C PRO A 86 -9.14 27.66 -15.95
N GLY A 87 -8.27 27.68 -14.93
CA GLY A 87 -8.12 28.82 -14.02
C GLY A 87 -8.93 28.70 -12.72
N GLU A 88 -9.87 27.77 -12.64
CA GLU A 88 -10.53 27.40 -11.38
C GLU A 88 -9.82 26.20 -10.75
N THR A 89 -9.74 26.16 -9.41
CA THR A 89 -9.10 25.06 -8.68
C THR A 89 -10.04 24.52 -7.61
N PHE A 90 -10.22 23.20 -7.60
CA PHE A 90 -10.99 22.53 -6.57
C PHE A 90 -10.14 22.35 -5.31
N LYS A 91 -10.54 23.01 -4.22
CA LYS A 91 -9.83 22.95 -2.93
C LYS A 91 -10.23 21.72 -2.14
N ILE A 92 -9.36 20.71 -2.13
CA ILE A 92 -9.51 19.56 -1.25
C ILE A 92 -8.88 19.89 0.12
N PRO A 93 -9.58 19.67 1.24
CA PRO A 93 -9.00 19.86 2.57
C PRO A 93 -7.81 18.93 2.86
N ASP A 94 -6.71 19.47 3.39
CA ASP A 94 -5.47 18.71 3.66
C ASP A 94 -5.68 17.54 4.65
N LYS A 95 -6.61 17.69 5.59
CA LYS A 95 -7.03 16.63 6.53
C LYS A 95 -7.48 15.33 5.85
N MET A 96 -7.87 15.38 4.57
CA MET A 96 -8.21 14.19 3.79
C MET A 96 -6.97 13.32 3.46
N PHE A 97 -5.77 13.90 3.53
CA PHE A 97 -4.49 13.24 3.23
C PHE A 97 -3.65 12.92 4.47
N GLU A 98 -3.86 13.66 5.57
CA GLU A 98 -3.12 13.49 6.85
C GLU A 98 -3.13 12.04 7.36
N THR A 99 -4.29 11.39 7.39
CA THR A 99 -4.43 10.02 7.90
C THR A 99 -3.66 9.01 7.04
N GLY A 100 -3.64 9.18 5.71
CA GLY A 100 -2.88 8.31 4.82
C GLY A 100 -1.36 8.46 5.02
N ALA A 101 -0.91 9.70 5.22
CA ALA A 101 0.50 9.99 5.51
C ALA A 101 0.98 9.41 6.85
N LEU A 102 0.12 9.37 7.87
CA LEU A 102 0.46 8.70 9.14
C LEU A 102 0.54 7.18 8.99
N LEU A 103 -0.35 6.62 8.17
CA LEU A 103 -0.43 5.17 7.94
C LEU A 103 0.60 4.66 6.92
N SER A 104 1.33 5.54 6.21
CA SER A 104 2.21 5.17 5.10
C SER A 104 3.29 4.16 5.51
N ASN A 105 3.77 4.26 6.75
CA ASN A 105 4.85 3.43 7.27
C ASN A 105 4.39 2.07 7.83
N LEU A 106 3.09 1.92 8.14
CA LEU A 106 2.54 0.65 8.64
C LEU A 106 2.51 -0.41 7.55
N GLY A 107 3.25 -1.51 7.78
CA GLY A 107 3.26 -2.66 6.89
C GLY A 107 3.96 -2.42 5.56
N ALA A 108 4.90 -1.46 5.50
CA ALA A 108 5.75 -1.20 4.34
C ALA A 108 6.75 -2.35 4.13
N GLY A 109 6.26 -3.54 3.80
CA GLY A 109 7.04 -4.53 3.08
C GLY A 109 7.46 -3.90 1.76
N GLY A 110 8.76 -3.61 1.64
CA GLY A 110 9.35 -2.87 0.53
C GLY A 110 8.79 -3.27 -0.83
N ALA A 111 8.17 -2.31 -1.50
CA ALA A 111 7.94 -2.34 -2.94
C ALA A 111 8.03 -0.90 -3.41
N GLY A 112 9.16 -0.56 -4.05
CA GLY A 112 9.20 0.54 -4.98
C GLY A 112 8.00 0.41 -5.91
N GLY A 113 7.13 1.42 -5.86
CA GLY A 113 6.08 1.58 -6.84
C GLY A 113 6.75 1.69 -8.20
N ALA A 114 6.59 0.67 -9.02
CA ALA A 114 6.70 0.83 -10.45
C ALA A 114 5.64 1.87 -10.83
N GLY A 115 6.06 3.12 -10.95
CA GLY A 115 5.29 4.13 -11.66
C GLY A 115 5.04 3.63 -13.09
N PRO A 116 3.95 4.07 -13.73
CA PRO A 116 3.70 3.72 -15.12
C PRO A 116 4.90 4.14 -15.97
N LYS A 117 5.54 3.18 -16.65
CA LYS A 117 6.49 3.47 -17.73
C LYS A 117 5.73 4.21 -18.81
N LEU A 118 5.85 5.54 -18.81
CA LEU A 118 5.51 6.36 -19.97
C LEU A 118 6.39 5.92 -21.13
N GLN A 119 5.75 5.35 -22.15
CA GLN A 119 6.32 5.05 -23.45
C GLN A 119 6.66 6.39 -24.15
N GLY A 120 7.84 6.92 -23.88
CA GLY A 120 8.41 8.05 -24.63
C GLY A 120 9.03 7.55 -25.92
N GLY A 121 8.31 7.69 -27.04
CA GLY A 121 8.92 7.65 -28.37
C GLY A 121 9.63 8.98 -28.68
N GLY A 122 10.76 8.90 -29.37
CA GLY A 122 11.41 10.04 -30.01
C GLY A 122 12.87 10.25 -29.58
N ALA A 123 13.81 9.61 -30.28
CA ALA A 123 15.20 10.02 -30.31
C ALA A 123 15.70 9.99 -31.75
N SER A 124 16.11 11.15 -32.26
CA SER A 124 17.19 11.44 -33.23
C SER A 124 16.96 12.88 -33.74
N THR A 125 17.52 13.89 -33.08
CA THR A 125 18.80 14.57 -33.42
C THR A 125 18.76 15.36 -34.74
N GLU A 126 18.69 16.68 -34.57
CA GLU A 126 19.40 17.76 -35.27
C GLU A 126 19.79 17.57 -36.76
N ASN A 127 19.24 18.43 -37.62
CA ASN A 127 19.99 19.03 -38.72
C ASN A 127 19.57 20.51 -38.82
N ILE A 128 20.46 21.39 -38.37
CA ILE A 128 20.44 22.81 -38.71
C ILE A 128 21.26 22.90 -40.01
N ASP A 129 20.63 23.27 -41.13
CA ASP A 129 21.38 23.77 -42.28
C ASP A 129 21.21 25.28 -42.36
N VAL A 130 22.35 25.96 -42.24
CA VAL A 130 22.50 27.40 -42.21
C VAL A 130 22.38 27.93 -43.63
N ILE A 131 21.40 28.81 -43.84
CA ILE A 131 21.27 29.61 -45.05
C ILE A 131 22.49 30.53 -45.18
N GLY A 132 23.38 30.20 -46.12
CA GLY A 132 24.52 31.01 -46.54
C GLY A 132 24.20 31.83 -47.80
N VAL A 133 24.13 33.14 -47.60
CA VAL A 133 24.00 34.28 -48.53
C VAL A 133 25.12 34.37 -49.60
N THR A 134 24.72 34.47 -50.89
CA THR A 134 25.18 35.30 -52.06
C THR A 134 26.69 35.52 -52.35
N PRO A 135 27.13 35.98 -53.56
CA PRO A 135 26.64 37.06 -54.46
C PRO A 135 25.81 36.63 -55.66
#